data_AF-A0A011N7G2-F1
#
_entry.id   AF-A0A011N7G2-F1
#
_cell.length_a   1.000
_cell.length_b   1.000
_cell.length_c   1.000
_cell.angle_alpha   90.00
_cell.angle_beta   90.00
_cell.angle_gamma   90.00
#
_symmetry.space_group_name_H-M   'P 1'
#
loop_
_entity.id
_entity.type
_entity.pdbx_description
1 polymer ?
#
loop_
_entity_poly.entity_id
_entity_poly.type
_entity_poly.pdbx_seq_one_letter_code
_entity_poly.pdbx_strand_id
1 'polypeptide(L)'
;MSEKTKAENLRPGWKPGQSGNPKGRPAGSRNRVTLVALAAMEEGAAAIAKKIVEMARQGDMSAARLVLERLVPPAKERPIFLTLPDTSSADGVAQAQAAILQAVAAGDILPGEAATLAGIVEARRKAVETQELEARISALEVKK
;
A
#
# COMPACT_ATOMS: atom_id res chain seq x y z
N MET A 1 -25.88 -17.58 -38.02
CA MET A 1 -26.28 -16.26 -38.57
C MET A 1 -25.86 -15.22 -37.54
N SER A 2 -24.81 -14.41 -37.62
CA SER A 2 -23.89 -14.01 -38.69
C SER A 2 -22.60 -13.52 -37.99
N GLU A 3 -21.52 -14.30 -38.00
CA GLU A 3 -20.18 -13.81 -37.58
C GLU A 3 -19.59 -12.83 -38.62
N LYS A 4 -20.23 -12.70 -39.79
CA LYS A 4 -19.72 -11.93 -40.93
C LYS A 4 -19.94 -10.42 -40.82
N THR A 5 -20.78 -9.94 -39.90
CA THR A 5 -21.22 -8.52 -39.91
C THR A 5 -20.28 -7.58 -39.14
N LYS A 6 -19.28 -8.09 -38.39
CA LYS A 6 -18.43 -7.24 -37.55
C LYS A 6 -17.20 -6.66 -38.27
N ALA A 7 -16.81 -7.27 -39.40
CA ALA A 7 -15.62 -6.89 -40.16
C ALA A 7 -15.91 -5.83 -41.24
N GLU A 8 -17.16 -5.64 -41.67
CA GLU A 8 -17.51 -4.75 -42.79
C GLU A 8 -17.25 -3.26 -42.53
N ASN A 9 -17.16 -2.84 -41.26
CA ASN A 9 -16.96 -1.42 -40.90
C ASN A 9 -15.57 -1.09 -40.34
N LEU A 10 -14.63 -2.04 -40.35
CA LEU A 10 -13.26 -1.80 -39.90
C LEU A 10 -12.42 -1.33 -41.09
N ARG A 11 -11.85 -0.12 -41.00
CA ARG A 11 -10.87 0.37 -41.98
C ARG A 11 -9.77 -0.69 -42.13
N PRO A 12 -9.31 -1.00 -43.36
CA PRO A 12 -8.24 -1.97 -43.55
C PRO A 12 -7.03 -1.59 -42.69
N GLY A 13 -6.47 -2.58 -41.99
CA GLY A 13 -5.28 -2.38 -41.17
C GLY A 13 -4.13 -1.86 -42.03
N TRP A 14 -3.24 -1.06 -41.44
CA TRP A 14 -2.03 -0.61 -42.12
C TRP A 14 -1.22 -1.82 -42.59
N LYS A 15 -0.65 -1.74 -43.80
CA LYS A 15 0.30 -2.77 -44.27
C LYS A 15 1.48 -2.84 -43.29
N PRO A 16 2.04 -4.03 -43.02
CA PRO A 16 3.24 -4.16 -42.19
C PRO A 16 4.34 -3.18 -42.66
N GLY A 17 4.84 -2.34 -41.75
CA GLY A 17 5.84 -1.31 -42.05
C GLY A 17 5.32 0.03 -42.59
N GLN A 18 4.00 0.20 -42.74
CA GLN A 18 3.40 1.38 -43.38
C GLN A 18 2.37 2.08 -42.47
N SER A 19 2.58 2.09 -41.16
CA SER A 19 1.75 2.89 -40.24
C SER A 19 2.10 4.37 -40.40
N GLY A 20 1.08 5.22 -40.62
CA GLY A 20 1.25 6.69 -40.67
C GLY A 20 1.78 7.32 -39.37
N ASN A 21 1.99 6.53 -38.32
CA ASN A 21 2.67 6.94 -37.11
C ASN A 21 3.90 6.03 -36.87
N PRO A 22 5.11 6.43 -37.33
CA PRO A 22 6.33 5.65 -37.18
C PRO A 22 6.78 5.49 -35.72
N LYS A 23 6.34 6.37 -34.81
CA LYS A 23 6.59 6.26 -33.37
C LYS A 23 5.58 5.37 -32.65
N GLY A 24 4.61 4.81 -33.38
CA GLY A 24 3.53 4.01 -32.82
C GLY A 24 2.55 4.85 -32.00
N ARG A 25 1.48 4.19 -31.54
CA ARG A 25 0.44 4.80 -30.73
C ARG A 25 1.05 5.55 -29.51
N PRO A 26 0.64 6.80 -29.22
CA PRO A 26 1.18 7.57 -28.08
C PRO A 26 1.07 6.78 -26.77
N ALA A 27 2.15 6.76 -26.00
CA ALA A 27 2.18 6.13 -24.68
C ALA A 27 1.07 6.71 -23.79
N GLY A 28 0.33 5.83 -23.11
CA GLY A 28 -0.79 6.21 -22.24
C GLY A 28 -2.13 6.47 -22.95
N SER A 29 -2.20 6.42 -24.29
CA SER A 29 -3.47 6.59 -24.99
C SER A 29 -4.40 5.37 -24.77
N ARG A 30 -5.60 5.62 -24.25
CA ARG A 30 -6.64 4.60 -24.04
C ARG A 30 -7.47 4.41 -25.30
N ASN A 31 -7.93 3.18 -25.57
CA ASN A 31 -8.72 2.93 -26.78
C ASN A 31 -10.14 3.48 -26.56
N ARG A 32 -10.86 3.80 -27.64
CA ARG A 32 -12.20 4.39 -27.54
C ARG A 32 -13.16 3.50 -26.73
N VAL A 33 -13.04 2.18 -26.87
CA VAL A 33 -13.84 1.20 -26.13
C VAL A 33 -13.59 1.29 -24.62
N THR A 34 -12.34 1.43 -24.19
CA THR A 34 -11.92 1.59 -22.79
C THR A 34 -12.44 2.90 -22.22
N LEU A 35 -12.40 3.99 -22.99
CA LEU A 35 -12.95 5.28 -22.54
C LEU A 35 -14.47 5.19 -22.34
N VAL A 36 -15.19 4.58 -23.28
CA VAL A 36 -16.65 4.36 -23.17
C VAL A 36 -16.98 3.43 -22.01
N ALA A 37 -16.22 2.35 -21.83
CA ALA A 37 -16.40 1.43 -20.71
C ALA A 37 -16.16 2.12 -19.36
N LEU A 38 -15.10 2.92 -19.23
CA LEU A 38 -14.82 3.67 -18.01
C LEU A 38 -15.92 4.69 -17.68
N ALA A 39 -16.38 5.45 -18.68
CA ALA A 39 -17.49 6.39 -18.49
C ALA A 39 -18.79 5.69 -18.08
N ALA A 40 -19.12 4.56 -18.72
CA ALA A 40 -20.28 3.74 -18.35
C ALA A 40 -20.13 3.12 -16.95
N MET A 41 -18.91 2.80 -16.53
CA MET A 41 -18.63 2.31 -15.18
C MET A 41 -18.75 3.41 -14.13
N GLU A 42 -18.35 4.65 -14.43
CA GLU A 42 -18.52 5.80 -13.54
C GLU A 42 -20.00 6.16 -13.36
N GLU A 43 -20.76 6.26 -14.46
CA GLU A 43 -22.20 6.51 -14.43
C GLU A 43 -22.98 5.33 -13.80
N GLY A 44 -22.52 4.10 -14.03
CA GLY A 44 -23.14 2.86 -13.54
C GLY A 44 -22.65 2.39 -12.17
N ALA A 45 -21.65 3.04 -11.56
CA ALA A 45 -20.97 2.54 -10.36
C ALA A 45 -21.95 2.26 -9.22
N ALA A 46 -22.87 3.20 -8.96
CA ALA A 46 -23.87 3.06 -7.91
C ALA A 46 -24.85 1.91 -8.19
N ALA A 47 -25.27 1.74 -9.44
CA ALA A 47 -26.17 0.66 -9.85
C ALA A 47 -25.48 -0.72 -9.75
N ILE A 48 -24.22 -0.81 -10.16
CA ILE A 48 -23.38 -2.01 -10.04
C ILE A 48 -23.21 -2.38 -8.56
N ALA A 49 -22.86 -1.41 -7.70
CA ALA A 49 -22.71 -1.65 -6.27
C ALA A 49 -24.01 -2.16 -5.63
N LYS A 50 -25.15 -1.53 -5.96
CA LYS A 50 -26.48 -1.99 -5.49
C LYS A 50 -26.79 -3.41 -5.93
N LYS A 51 -26.47 -3.76 -7.18
CA LYS A 51 -26.70 -5.12 -7.71
C LYS A 51 -25.84 -6.17 -7.03
N ILE A 52 -24.57 -5.86 -6.77
CA ILE A 52 -23.66 -6.74 -6.04
C ILE A 52 -24.17 -7.00 -4.62
N VAL A 53 -24.66 -5.98 -3.91
CA VAL A 53 -25.25 -6.14 -2.58
C VAL A 53 -26.51 -7.02 -2.63
N GLU A 54 -27.35 -6.86 -3.64
CA GLU A 54 -28.53 -7.71 -3.84
C GLU A 54 -28.15 -9.18 -4.06
N MET A 55 -27.18 -9.45 -4.95
CA MET A 55 -26.69 -10.80 -5.21
C MET A 55 -26.08 -11.44 -3.95
N ALA A 56 -25.32 -10.67 -3.16
CA ALA A 56 -24.79 -11.11 -1.89
C ALA A 56 -25.90 -11.53 -0.92
N ARG A 57 -26.99 -10.75 -0.83
CA ARG A 57 -28.17 -11.08 -0.01
C ARG A 57 -28.91 -12.33 -0.49
N GLN A 58 -28.83 -12.65 -1.78
CA GLN A 58 -29.42 -13.84 -2.40
C GLN A 58 -28.55 -15.10 -2.25
N GLY A 59 -27.39 -15.00 -1.60
CA GLY A 59 -26.51 -16.15 -1.31
C GLY A 59 -25.38 -16.34 -2.31
N ASP A 60 -25.12 -15.39 -3.21
CA ASP A 60 -23.89 -15.42 -4.02
C ASP A 60 -22.68 -15.13 -3.12
N MET A 61 -21.92 -16.18 -2.81
CA MET A 61 -20.73 -16.10 -1.97
C MET A 61 -19.60 -15.24 -2.55
N SER A 62 -19.52 -15.11 -3.87
CA SER A 62 -18.52 -14.27 -4.53
C SER A 62 -18.88 -12.79 -4.36
N ALA A 63 -20.15 -12.44 -4.54
CA ALA A 63 -20.65 -11.10 -4.27
C ALA A 63 -20.54 -10.73 -2.78
N ALA A 64 -20.88 -11.67 -1.89
CA ALA A 64 -20.75 -11.49 -0.44
C ALA A 64 -19.30 -11.24 -0.02
N ARG A 65 -18.35 -12.00 -0.58
CA ARG A 65 -16.91 -11.77 -0.36
C ARG A 65 -16.47 -10.38 -0.81
N LEU A 66 -16.87 -9.94 -2.00
CA LEU A 66 -16.53 -8.61 -2.52
C LEU A 66 -17.05 -7.50 -1.60
N VAL A 67 -18.29 -7.64 -1.13
CA VAL A 67 -18.90 -6.70 -0.17
C VAL A 67 -18.15 -6.71 1.16
N LEU A 68 -17.84 -7.88 1.73
CA LEU A 68 -17.12 -8.01 2.99
C LEU A 68 -15.70 -7.42 2.92
N GLU A 69 -14.95 -7.69 1.85
CA GLU A 69 -13.60 -7.14 1.67
C GLU A 69 -13.56 -5.60 1.55
N ARG A 70 -14.70 -4.95 1.27
CA ARG A 70 -14.79 -3.48 1.21
C ARG A 70 -15.43 -2.86 2.44
N LEU A 71 -16.40 -3.54 3.06
CA LEU A 71 -17.04 -3.07 4.29
C LEU A 71 -16.15 -3.30 5.53
N VAL A 72 -15.48 -4.44 5.57
CA VAL A 72 -14.54 -4.80 6.63
C VAL A 72 -13.15 -4.59 6.05
N PRO A 73 -12.49 -3.44 6.32
CA PRO A 73 -11.09 -3.33 5.97
C PRO A 73 -10.34 -4.50 6.63
N PRO A 74 -9.48 -5.24 5.90
CA PRO A 74 -8.64 -6.23 6.54
C PRO A 74 -7.91 -5.51 7.68
N ALA A 75 -7.95 -6.09 8.88
CA ALA A 75 -7.29 -5.51 10.04
C ALA A 75 -5.80 -5.36 9.71
N LYS A 76 -5.40 -4.15 9.34
CA LYS A 76 -4.04 -3.88 8.87
C LYS A 76 -3.07 -3.98 10.03
N GLU A 77 -3.46 -3.42 11.17
CA GLU A 77 -2.68 -3.36 12.40
C GLU A 77 -3.62 -3.37 13.60
N ARG A 78 -3.11 -3.83 14.73
CA ARG A 78 -3.78 -3.80 16.03
C ARG A 78 -2.89 -3.05 17.03
N PRO A 79 -3.46 -2.38 18.04
CA PRO A 79 -2.67 -1.83 19.12
C PRO A 79 -1.88 -2.95 19.83
N ILE A 80 -0.61 -2.70 20.09
CA ILE A 80 0.24 -3.55 20.93
C ILE A 80 0.53 -2.82 22.24
N PHE A 81 0.50 -3.55 23.33
CA PHE A 81 0.81 -3.04 24.66
C PHE A 81 2.15 -3.61 25.09
N LEU A 82 3.19 -2.78 24.99
CA LEU A 82 4.54 -3.13 25.42
C LEU A 82 5.08 -1.99 26.28
N THR A 83 5.43 -2.30 27.52
CA THR A 83 6.11 -1.34 28.39
C THR A 83 7.58 -1.31 28.02
N LEU A 84 8.04 -0.16 27.50
CA LEU A 84 9.45 0.07 27.20
C LEU A 84 10.10 0.89 28.33
N PRO A 85 11.38 0.61 28.65
CA PRO A 85 12.16 1.44 29.56
C PRO A 85 12.41 2.83 28.96
N ASP A 86 12.89 3.76 29.78
CA ASP A 86 13.26 5.10 29.31
C ASP A 86 14.34 5.01 28.23
N THR A 87 14.15 5.72 27.12
CA THR A 87 15.04 5.75 25.95
C THR A 87 15.75 7.10 25.81
N SER A 88 15.90 7.83 26.91
CA SER A 88 16.65 9.09 26.98
C SER A 88 18.15 8.93 26.76
N SER A 89 18.69 7.74 27.01
CA SER A 89 20.12 7.40 26.89
C SER A 89 20.36 6.23 25.95
N ALA A 90 21.61 6.06 25.50
CA ALA A 90 22.02 4.91 24.70
C ALA A 90 21.79 3.57 25.42
N ASP A 91 22.03 3.52 26.73
CA ASP A 91 21.76 2.34 27.56
C ASP A 91 20.26 2.03 27.62
N GLY A 92 19.43 3.07 27.81
CA GLY A 92 17.98 2.95 27.79
C GLY A 92 17.41 2.42 26.47
N VAL A 93 17.98 2.87 25.35
CA VAL A 93 17.65 2.33 24.02
C VAL A 93 18.02 0.84 23.91
N ALA A 94 19.20 0.43 24.39
CA ALA A 94 19.61 -0.97 24.37
C ALA A 94 18.69 -1.85 25.23
N GLN A 95 18.29 -1.37 26.40
CA GLN A 95 17.31 -2.04 27.26
C GLN A 95 15.95 -2.16 26.56
N ALA A 96 15.51 -1.13 25.82
CA ALA A 96 14.27 -1.19 25.05
C ALA A 96 14.33 -2.23 23.92
N GLN A 97 15.46 -2.34 23.21
CA GLN A 97 15.67 -3.39 22.21
C GLN A 97 15.62 -4.79 22.84
N ALA A 98 16.22 -4.97 24.02
CA ALA A 98 16.15 -6.23 24.75
C ALA A 98 14.71 -6.57 25.17
N ALA A 99 13.93 -5.60 25.65
CA ALA A 99 12.53 -5.78 26.01
C ALA A 99 11.67 -6.23 24.80
N ILE A 100 11.90 -5.64 23.62
CA ILE A 100 11.23 -6.05 22.37
C ILE A 100 11.58 -7.50 22.03
N LEU A 101 12.86 -7.88 22.11
CA LEU A 101 13.29 -9.25 21.82
C LEU A 101 12.66 -10.26 22.78
N GLN A 102 12.58 -9.94 24.06
CA GLN A 102 11.93 -10.80 25.06
C GLN A 102 10.43 -10.96 24.79
N ALA A 103 9.74 -9.88 24.43
CA ALA A 103 8.31 -9.94 24.10
C ALA A 103 8.03 -10.82 22.86
N VAL A 104 8.93 -10.82 21.87
CA VAL A 104 8.85 -11.76 20.73
C VAL A 104 9.08 -13.19 21.18
N ALA A 105 10.10 -13.44 22.02
CA ALA A 105 10.42 -14.77 22.51
C ALA A 105 9.30 -15.36 23.39
N ALA A 106 8.61 -14.51 24.15
CA ALA A 106 7.44 -14.89 24.96
C ALA A 106 6.17 -15.11 24.12
N GLY A 107 6.13 -14.62 22.88
CA GLY A 107 4.96 -14.69 22.00
C GLY A 107 3.91 -13.60 22.24
N ASP A 108 4.25 -12.57 23.03
CA ASP A 108 3.36 -11.44 23.32
C ASP A 108 3.16 -10.52 22.10
N ILE A 109 4.19 -10.42 21.26
CA ILE A 109 4.15 -9.68 19.99
C ILE A 109 4.70 -10.53 18.85
N LEU A 110 4.23 -10.26 17.63
CA LEU A 110 4.67 -10.93 16.42
C LEU A 110 6.01 -10.37 15.92
N PRO A 111 6.82 -11.17 15.21
CA PRO A 111 8.08 -10.70 14.63
C PRO A 111 7.94 -9.47 13.72
N GLY A 112 6.84 -9.37 12.98
CA GLY A 112 6.55 -8.19 12.15
C GLY A 112 6.28 -6.93 12.96
N GLU A 113 5.55 -7.06 14.08
CA GLU A 113 5.28 -5.95 15.02
C GLU A 113 6.59 -5.50 15.68
N ALA A 114 7.45 -6.45 16.05
CA ALA A 114 8.76 -6.19 16.64
C ALA A 114 9.74 -5.51 15.66
N ALA A 115 9.72 -5.87 14.38
CA ALA A 115 10.55 -5.21 13.37
C ALA A 115 10.20 -3.72 13.25
N THR A 116 8.91 -3.38 13.28
CA THR A 116 8.44 -1.99 13.29
C THR A 116 8.89 -1.25 14.54
N LEU A 117 8.72 -1.85 15.73
CA LEU A 117 9.18 -1.28 16.99
C LEU A 117 10.69 -1.06 17.04
N ALA A 118 11.47 -2.04 16.59
CA ALA A 118 12.93 -1.94 16.54
C ALA A 118 13.39 -0.78 15.66
N GLY A 119 12.69 -0.52 14.55
CA GLY A 119 12.95 0.65 13.70
C GLY A 119 12.71 1.99 14.41
N ILE A 120 11.65 2.08 15.23
CA ILE A 120 11.37 3.28 16.04
C ILE A 120 12.46 3.49 17.09
N VAL A 121 12.87 2.43 17.78
CA VAL A 121 13.93 2.48 18.79
C VAL A 121 15.28 2.85 18.18
N GLU A 122 15.60 2.36 16.97
CA GLU A 122 16.82 2.76 16.25
C GLU A 122 16.79 4.23 15.84
N ALA A 123 15.65 4.76 15.40
CA ALA A 123 15.52 6.19 15.12
C ALA A 123 15.77 7.02 16.38
N ARG A 124 15.30 6.55 17.55
CA ARG A 124 15.61 7.18 18.84
C ARG A 124 17.09 7.12 19.19
N ARG A 125 17.76 5.98 18.97
CA ARG A 125 19.22 5.83 19.16
C ARG A 125 20.01 6.89 18.39
N LYS A 126 19.68 7.08 17.11
CA LYS A 126 20.33 8.08 16.25
C LYS A 126 20.13 9.50 16.74
N ALA A 127 18.93 9.82 17.26
CA ALA A 127 18.64 11.13 17.82
C ALA A 127 19.48 11.40 19.08
N VAL A 128 19.58 10.43 20.00
CA VAL A 128 20.41 10.53 21.21
C VAL A 128 21.88 10.72 20.83
N GLU A 129 22.40 9.89 19.92
CA GLU A 129 23.77 10.01 19.42
C GLU A 129 24.05 11.40 18.83
N THR A 130 23.12 11.93 18.03
CA THR A 130 23.26 13.27 17.43
C THR A 130 23.34 14.35 18.51
N GLN A 131 22.48 14.29 19.52
CA GLN A 131 22.47 15.24 20.64
C GLN A 131 23.77 15.17 21.48
N GLU A 132 24.25 13.97 21.77
CA GLU A 132 25.49 13.77 22.51
C GLU A 132 26.71 14.30 21.74
N LEU A 133 26.77 14.05 20.44
CA LEU A 133 27.84 14.56 19.58
C LEU A 133 27.80 16.09 19.47
N GLU A 134 26.63 16.68 19.27
CA GLU A 134 26.44 18.14 19.26
C GLU A 134 26.94 18.77 20.56
N ALA A 135 26.50 18.24 21.72
CA ALA A 135 26.93 18.74 23.02
C ALA A 135 28.46 18.66 23.21
N ARG A 136 29.08 17.55 22.77
CA ARG A 136 30.54 17.38 22.83
C ARG A 136 31.27 18.35 21.91
N ILE A 137 30.77 18.58 20.70
CA ILE A 137 31.37 19.51 19.74
C ILE A 137 31.31 20.94 20.31
N SER A 138 30.14 21.39 20.77
CA SER A 138 30.00 22.73 21.36
C SER A 138 30.92 22.94 22.56
N ALA A 139 31.06 21.93 23.43
CA ALA A 139 31.97 22.01 24.58
C ALA A 139 33.45 22.12 24.18
N LEU A 140 33.84 21.53 23.04
CA LEU A 140 35.19 21.66 22.48
C LEU A 140 35.41 23.01 21.81
N GLU A 141 34.39 23.56 21.15
CA GLU A 141 34.45 24.88 20.51
C GLU A 141 34.57 26.03 21.51
N VAL A 142 33.92 25.92 22.69
CA VAL A 142 34.01 26.93 23.76
C VAL A 142 35.36 26.92 24.49
N LYS A 143 36.11 25.82 24.41
CA LYS A 143 37.44 25.68 25.04
C LYS A 143 38.59 26.25 24.20
N LYS A 144 38.30 26.86 23.06
CA LYS A 144 39.27 27.56 22.20
C LYS A 144 39.38 29.03 22.57
#